data_AF-A0A3D2V5C4-F1
#
_entry.id   AF-A0A3D2V5C4-F1
#
_cell.length_a   1.000
_cell.length_b   1.000
_cell.length_c   1.000
_cell.angle_alpha   90.00
_cell.angle_beta   90.00
_cell.angle_gamma   90.00
#
_symmetry.space_group_name_H-M   'P 1'
#
loop_
_entity.id
_entity.type
_entity.pdbx_description
1 polymer ?
#
loop_
_entity_poly.entity_id
_entity_poly.type
_entity_poly.pdbx_seq_one_letter_code
_entity_poly.pdbx_strand_id
1 'polypeptide(L)'
;MKKSWHLDRRTFLRGSGIALTLPWLESMSLAADAQDSPVRMASVYFPFGVSLPGDKSEYAEWNWFPAPDGDSYRFRKSLESLEPLRKSVTVLGGLSHPAGRKMG
;
A
#
# COMPACT_ATOMS: atom_id res chain seq x y z
N MET A 1 -44.05 31.55 38.84
CA MET A 1 -43.01 31.77 37.80
C MET A 1 -41.82 30.87 38.12
N LYS A 2 -41.42 29.95 37.22
CA LYS A 2 -40.20 29.14 37.42
C LYS A 2 -38.98 30.01 37.16
N LYS A 3 -38.02 30.04 38.09
CA LYS A 3 -36.76 30.78 37.93
C LYS A 3 -35.89 30.08 36.88
N SER A 4 -35.24 30.83 36.00
CA SER A 4 -34.46 30.30 34.87
C SER A 4 -33.32 29.36 35.26
N TRP A 5 -32.83 29.45 36.50
CA TRP A 5 -31.76 28.60 37.03
C TRP A 5 -32.25 27.32 37.72
N HIS A 6 -33.56 27.12 37.89
CA HIS A 6 -34.10 25.86 38.42
C HIS A 6 -34.14 24.80 37.32
N LEU A 7 -33.03 24.08 37.16
CA LEU A 7 -32.95 22.93 36.28
C LEU A 7 -33.67 21.72 36.88
N ASP A 8 -34.41 21.00 36.04
CA ASP A 8 -35.03 19.74 36.44
C ASP A 8 -33.96 18.68 36.71
N ARG A 9 -34.05 17.99 37.85
CA ARG A 9 -33.07 16.97 38.27
C ARG A 9 -32.87 15.91 37.19
N ARG A 10 -33.93 15.52 36.46
CA ARG A 10 -33.86 14.53 35.38
C ARG A 10 -33.09 15.07 34.18
N THR A 11 -33.25 16.36 33.86
CA THR A 11 -32.50 17.03 32.79
C THR A 11 -31.02 17.15 33.15
N PHE A 12 -30.70 17.53 34.39
CA PHE A 12 -29.32 17.60 34.86
C PHE A 12 -28.61 16.24 34.76
N LEU A 13 -29.24 15.17 35.27
CA LEU A 13 -28.68 13.82 35.25
C LEU A 13 -28.55 13.23 33.83
N ARG A 14 -29.44 13.60 32.91
CA ARG A 14 -29.34 13.20 31.49
C ARG A 14 -28.17 13.90 30.80
N GLY A 15 -27.98 15.20 31.04
CA GLY A 15 -26.87 15.96 30.46
C GLY A 15 -25.51 15.50 30.98
N SER A 16 -25.39 15.25 32.29
CA SER A 16 -24.14 14.76 32.89
C SER A 16 -23.81 13.33 32.47
N GLY A 17 -24.81 12.45 32.30
CA GLY A 17 -24.62 11.12 31.73
C GLY A 17 -24.02 11.17 30.32
N ILE A 18 -24.58 12.03 29.45
CA ILE A 18 -24.06 12.21 28.08
C ILE A 18 -22.63 12.75 28.09
N ALA A 19 -22.33 13.71 28.96
CA ALA A 19 -20.98 14.29 29.08
C ALA A 19 -19.93 13.27 29.57
N LEU A 20 -20.31 12.35 30.46
CA LEU A 20 -19.43 11.28 30.94
C LEU A 20 -19.24 10.15 29.91
N THR A 21 -20.24 9.89 29.06
CA THR A 21 -20.14 8.91 27.98
C THR A 21 -19.53 9.47 26.71
N LEU A 22 -19.44 10.80 26.59
CA LEU A 22 -18.74 11.41 25.48
C LEU A 22 -17.26 11.01 25.63
N PRO A 23 -16.65 10.35 24.62
CA PRO A 23 -15.21 10.25 24.54
C PRO A 23 -14.65 11.64 24.78
N TRP A 24 -13.55 11.76 25.53
CA TRP A 24 -12.95 13.03 26.00
C TRP A 24 -12.45 13.92 24.86
N LEU A 25 -13.28 14.24 23.88
CA LEU A 25 -12.87 15.00 22.72
C LEU A 25 -11.59 14.43 22.09
N GLU A 26 -11.35 13.11 22.16
CA GLU A 26 -10.15 12.49 21.58
C GLU A 26 -10.07 12.76 20.07
N SER A 27 -11.20 12.96 19.41
CA SER A 27 -11.27 13.42 18.01
C SER A 27 -10.91 14.91 17.81
N MET A 28 -10.83 15.69 18.88
CA MET A 28 -10.35 17.07 18.95
C MET A 28 -8.98 17.18 19.61
N SER A 29 -8.35 16.05 19.96
CA SER A 29 -6.90 16.00 20.14
C SER A 29 -6.29 16.64 18.89
N LEU A 30 -5.61 17.78 19.07
CA LEU A 30 -4.73 18.31 18.04
C LEU A 30 -3.87 17.13 17.64
N ALA A 31 -4.04 16.65 16.40
CA ALA A 31 -3.28 15.54 15.87
C ALA A 31 -1.83 15.78 16.29
N ALA A 32 -1.35 14.97 17.26
CA ALA A 32 -0.02 15.14 17.82
C ALA A 32 0.91 15.31 16.63
N ASP A 33 1.66 16.43 16.59
CA ASP A 33 2.46 16.90 15.45
C ASP A 33 2.65 15.76 14.47
N ALA A 34 1.84 15.74 13.40
CA ALA A 34 1.76 14.59 12.51
C ALA A 34 3.18 14.33 12.00
N GLN A 35 3.90 13.43 12.66
CA GLN A 35 5.21 13.01 12.22
C GLN A 35 4.96 12.43 10.86
N ASP A 36 5.54 13.07 9.83
CA ASP A 36 5.42 12.64 8.44
C ASP A 36 5.62 11.14 8.43
N SER A 37 4.53 10.40 8.26
CA SER A 37 4.59 8.96 8.27
C SER A 37 5.49 8.57 7.12
N PRO A 38 6.52 7.73 7.32
CA PRO A 38 7.46 7.42 6.27
C PRO A 38 6.69 6.89 5.06
N VAL A 39 7.04 7.38 3.87
CA VAL A 39 6.44 6.92 2.62
C VAL A 39 6.79 5.44 2.45
N ARG A 40 5.80 4.56 2.62
CA ARG A 40 5.99 3.09 2.64
C ARG A 40 5.75 2.41 1.30
N MET A 41 5.31 3.14 0.27
CA MET A 41 4.95 2.56 -1.03
C MET A 41 5.43 3.42 -2.19
N ALA A 42 6.05 2.79 -3.17
CA ALA A 42 6.39 3.37 -4.46
C ALA A 42 5.89 2.43 -5.57
N SER A 43 5.34 3.02 -6.64
CA SER A 43 4.94 2.30 -7.86
C SER A 43 5.67 2.89 -9.05
N VAL A 44 6.27 2.03 -9.85
CA VAL A 44 7.02 2.40 -11.06
C VAL A 44 6.36 1.76 -12.27
N TYR A 45 6.11 2.54 -13.31
CA TYR A 45 5.47 2.10 -14.54
C TYR A 45 6.39 2.35 -15.74
N PHE A 46 6.46 1.35 -16.63
CA PHE A 46 7.25 1.41 -17.86
C PHE A 46 6.30 1.54 -19.06
N PRO A 47 6.08 2.75 -19.61
CA PRO A 47 5.05 2.98 -20.64
C PRO A 47 5.30 2.26 -21.95
N PHE A 48 6.58 2.03 -22.28
CA PHE A 48 7.00 1.30 -23.47
C PHE A 48 7.33 -0.17 -23.19
N GLY A 49 7.00 -0.66 -21.99
CA GLY A 49 7.30 -2.01 -21.56
C GLY A 49 8.77 -2.23 -21.21
N VAL A 50 9.17 -3.49 -21.25
CA VAL A 50 10.46 -4.00 -20.80
C VAL A 50 10.98 -5.03 -21.79
N SER A 51 12.28 -5.31 -21.75
CA SER A 51 12.92 -6.30 -22.63
C SER A 51 12.40 -7.71 -22.34
N LEU A 52 11.87 -8.41 -23.35
CA LEU A 52 11.30 -9.78 -23.23
C LEU A 52 11.82 -10.77 -24.31
N PRO A 53 13.13 -10.87 -24.59
CA PRO A 53 13.66 -11.88 -25.50
C PRO A 53 13.36 -13.30 -25.02
N GLY A 54 13.07 -14.20 -25.95
CA GLY A 54 12.85 -15.62 -25.62
C GLY A 54 14.12 -16.31 -25.11
N ASP A 55 13.95 -17.39 -24.35
CA ASP A 55 15.06 -18.11 -23.69
C ASP A 55 16.11 -18.69 -24.65
N LYS A 56 15.78 -18.84 -25.94
CA LYS A 56 16.68 -19.33 -27.00
C LYS A 56 17.37 -18.21 -27.79
N SER A 57 17.11 -16.95 -27.44
CA SER A 57 17.73 -15.80 -28.08
C SER A 57 19.18 -15.60 -27.60
N GLU A 58 20.04 -15.05 -28.44
CA GLU A 58 21.36 -14.55 -28.03
C GLU A 58 21.27 -13.49 -26.90
N TYR A 59 20.10 -12.83 -26.77
CA TYR A 59 19.81 -11.85 -25.73
C TYR A 59 19.01 -12.41 -24.55
N ALA A 60 18.92 -13.74 -24.37
CA ALA A 60 18.10 -14.36 -23.33
C ALA A 60 18.37 -13.79 -21.91
N GLU A 61 19.63 -13.48 -21.58
CA GLU A 61 20.01 -12.88 -20.29
C GLU A 61 19.52 -11.43 -20.10
N TRP A 62 18.95 -10.79 -21.12
CA TRP A 62 18.32 -9.47 -21.04
C TRP A 62 16.80 -9.53 -20.88
N ASN A 63 16.22 -10.71 -20.71
CA ASN A 63 14.81 -10.84 -20.39
C ASN A 63 14.53 -10.28 -18.99
N TRP A 64 13.48 -9.47 -18.89
CA TRP A 64 13.01 -8.84 -17.67
C TRP A 64 12.61 -9.85 -16.60
N PHE A 65 11.97 -10.96 -16.99
CA PHE A 65 11.62 -12.00 -16.05
C PHE A 65 12.85 -12.82 -15.66
N PRO A 66 12.99 -13.20 -14.38
CA PRO A 66 14.11 -14.01 -13.93
C PRO A 66 14.08 -15.41 -14.56
N ALA A 67 15.24 -16.06 -14.60
CA ALA A 67 15.36 -17.44 -15.05
C ALA A 67 14.96 -18.40 -13.92
N PRO A 68 14.27 -19.51 -14.23
CA PRO A 68 14.01 -20.57 -13.25
C PRO A 68 15.32 -21.14 -12.69
N ASP A 69 15.35 -21.42 -11.39
CA ASP A 69 16.48 -22.05 -10.71
C ASP A 69 15.97 -23.01 -9.61
N GLY A 70 15.57 -24.21 -10.03
CA GLY A 70 14.89 -25.19 -9.17
C GLY A 70 13.57 -24.65 -8.62
N ASP A 71 13.42 -24.69 -7.30
CA ASP A 71 12.27 -24.12 -6.57
C ASP A 71 12.35 -22.59 -6.40
N SER A 72 13.38 -21.97 -6.98
CA SER A 72 13.66 -20.53 -6.90
C SER A 72 13.85 -19.94 -8.30
N TYR A 73 14.42 -18.74 -8.34
CA TYR A 73 14.78 -18.05 -9.55
C TYR A 73 16.09 -17.30 -9.38
N ARG A 74 16.75 -17.06 -10.51
CA ARG A 74 17.94 -16.22 -10.65
C ARG A 74 17.59 -14.97 -11.43
N PHE A 75 17.97 -13.79 -10.93
CA PHE A 75 17.82 -12.57 -11.70
C PHE A 75 18.71 -12.60 -12.96
N ARG A 76 18.15 -12.07 -14.04
CA ARG A 76 18.85 -11.83 -15.31
C ARG A 76 19.54 -10.47 -15.28
N LYS A 77 20.32 -10.12 -16.30
CA LYS A 77 21.07 -8.84 -16.37
C LYS A 77 20.18 -7.63 -16.14
N SER A 78 18.95 -7.67 -16.64
CA SER A 78 17.96 -6.60 -16.46
C SER A 78 17.59 -6.31 -15.01
N LEU A 79 17.74 -7.29 -14.11
CA LEU A 79 17.41 -7.19 -12.68
C LEU A 79 18.61 -7.51 -11.77
N GLU A 80 19.83 -7.56 -12.30
CA GLU A 80 21.05 -7.95 -11.57
C GLU A 80 21.30 -7.06 -10.34
N SER A 81 20.96 -5.78 -10.43
CA SER A 81 21.07 -4.82 -9.32
C SER A 81 20.20 -5.17 -8.11
N LEU A 82 19.19 -6.03 -8.28
CA LEU A 82 18.29 -6.47 -7.22
C LEU A 82 18.77 -7.73 -6.50
N GLU A 83 19.87 -8.36 -6.94
CA GLU A 83 20.38 -9.60 -6.35
C GLU A 83 20.62 -9.51 -4.82
N PRO A 84 21.17 -8.41 -4.25
CA PRO A 84 21.31 -8.27 -2.80
C PRO A 84 19.98 -8.30 -2.04
N LEU A 85 18.87 -7.98 -2.72
CA LEU A 85 17.52 -7.93 -2.18
C LEU A 85 16.66 -9.11 -2.64
N ARG A 86 17.24 -10.16 -3.25
CA ARG A 86 16.48 -11.27 -3.86
C ARG A 86 15.46 -11.92 -2.91
N LYS A 87 15.78 -12.06 -1.63
CA LYS A 87 14.88 -12.62 -0.60
C LYS A 87 13.69 -11.72 -0.25
N SER A 88 13.76 -10.44 -0.61
CA SER A 88 12.76 -9.41 -0.32
C SER A 88 11.99 -8.95 -1.56
N VAL A 89 12.28 -9.53 -2.72
CA VAL A 89 11.62 -9.23 -3.99
C VAL A 89 10.78 -10.43 -4.39
N THR A 90 9.59 -10.19 -4.93
CA THR A 90 8.75 -11.23 -5.54
C THR A 90 8.40 -10.78 -6.94
N VAL A 91 8.66 -11.63 -7.93
CA VAL A 91 8.33 -11.36 -9.33
C VAL A 91 7.04 -12.09 -9.68
N LEU A 92 6.02 -11.33 -10.09
CA LEU A 92 4.75 -11.86 -10.55
C LEU A 92 4.70 -11.83 -12.08
N GLY A 93 4.53 -13.01 -12.69
CA GLY A 93 4.36 -13.18 -14.13
C GLY A 93 2.94 -13.63 -14.49
N GLY A 94 2.64 -13.69 -15.79
CA GLY A 94 1.38 -14.25 -16.28
C GLY A 94 0.12 -13.38 -16.11
N LEU A 95 0.28 -12.15 -15.63
CA LEU A 95 -0.83 -11.20 -15.42
C LEU A 95 -1.29 -10.49 -16.72
N SER A 96 -0.66 -10.77 -17.87
CA SER A 96 -1.02 -10.14 -19.14
C SER A 96 -2.28 -10.75 -19.74
N HIS A 97 -3.25 -9.89 -20.07
CA HIS A 97 -4.49 -10.32 -20.72
C HIS A 97 -4.21 -10.85 -22.15
N PRO A 98 -4.58 -12.10 -22.51
CA PRO A 98 -4.23 -12.69 -23.79
C PRO A 98 -4.73 -11.88 -25.01
N ALA A 99 -5.93 -11.30 -24.94
CA ALA A 99 -6.46 -10.46 -26.01
C ALA A 99 -5.69 -9.14 -26.17
N GLY A 100 -5.06 -8.64 -25.11
CA GLY A 100 -4.29 -7.39 -25.15
C GLY A 100 -3.00 -7.53 -25.95
N ARG A 101 -2.47 -8.75 -26.12
CA ARG A 101 -1.21 -9.00 -26.87
C ARG A 101 -1.36 -8.82 -28.39
N LYS A 102 -2.59 -8.76 -28.90
CA LYS A 102 -2.90 -8.58 -30.32
C LYS A 102 -3.35 -7.16 -30.66
N MET A 103 -3.44 -6.29 -29.64
CA MET A 103 -3.83 -4.89 -29.78
C MET A 103 -2.56 -4.10 -30.11
N GLY A 104 -2.14 -4.12 -31.37
CA GLY A 104 -0.91 -3.51 -31.86
C GLY A 104 -0.64 -3.90 -33.30
#